data_AF-A0A7K3EVY7-F1
#
_entry.id   AF-A0A7K3EVY7-F1
#
_cell.length_a   1.000
_cell.length_b   1.000
_cell.length_c   1.000
_cell.angle_alpha   90.00
_cell.angle_beta   90.00
_cell.angle_gamma   90.00
#
_symmetry.space_group_name_H-M   'P 1'
#
loop_
_entity.id
_entity.type
_entity.pdbx_description
1 polymer ?
#
loop_
_entity_poly.entity_id
_entity_poly.type
_entity_poly.pdbx_seq_one_letter_code
_entity_poly.pdbx_strand_id
1 'polypeptide(L)' 'MTLLDNDVWGRKFYSDGWRDSAGEHPVTEPATGDRLGSVGLATAGDVARAAAR' A
#
# COMPACT_ATOMS: atom_id res chain seq x y z
N MET A 1 10.20 -15.38 -6.41
CA MET A 1 9.02 -14.99 -5.60
C MET A 1 9.50 -14.10 -4.49
N THR A 2 9.09 -12.83 -4.51
CA THR A 2 9.25 -11.91 -3.38
C THR A 2 8.02 -12.05 -2.47
N LEU A 3 8.17 -11.84 -1.16
CA LEU A 3 7.07 -11.96 -0.20
C LEU A 3 5.89 -11.03 -0.54
N LEU A 4 6.21 -9.80 -0.96
CA LEU A 4 5.27 -8.85 -1.55
C LEU A 4 5.45 -8.89 -3.07
N ASP A 5 4.52 -9.56 -3.73
CA ASP A 5 4.41 -9.48 -5.18
C ASP A 5 3.88 -8.10 -5.59
N ASN A 6 4.61 -7.40 -6.44
CA ASN A 6 4.29 -6.04 -6.87
C ASN A 6 3.01 -6.01 -7.73
N ASP A 7 2.75 -7.06 -8.50
CA ASP A 7 1.53 -7.14 -9.34
C ASP A 7 0.26 -7.32 -8.49
N VAL A 8 0.41 -7.85 -7.27
CA VAL A 8 -0.71 -8.10 -6.34
C VAL A 8 -0.88 -6.94 -5.36
N TRP A 9 0.22 -6.45 -4.77
CA TRP A 9 0.19 -5.53 -3.62
C TRP A 9 0.71 -4.13 -3.95
N GLY A 10 1.47 -4.00 -5.04
CA GLY A 10 2.12 -2.77 -5.45
C GLY A 10 1.14 -1.65 -5.71
N ARG A 11 1.41 -0.47 -5.12
CA ARG A 11 0.58 0.73 -5.26
C ARG A 11 -0.89 0.55 -4.88
N LYS A 12 -1.30 -0.52 -4.20
CA LYS A 12 -2.71 -0.74 -3.86
C LYS A 12 -3.02 -0.48 -2.40
N PHE A 13 -4.23 -0.01 -2.15
CA PHE A 13 -4.83 0.06 -0.81
C PHE A 13 -6.31 -0.32 -0.88
N TYR A 14 -6.87 -0.74 0.26
CA TYR A 14 -8.28 -1.13 0.34
C TYR A 14 -9.13 0.00 0.91
N SER A 15 -10.21 0.35 0.20
CA SER A 15 -11.24 1.30 0.63
C SER A 15 -12.52 0.98 -0.15
N ASP A 16 -13.35 0.10 0.42
CA ASP A 16 -14.52 -0.53 -0.21
C ASP A 16 -14.19 -1.16 -1.58
N GLY A 17 -13.07 -1.87 -1.62
CA GLY A 17 -12.47 -2.42 -2.81
C GLY A 17 -11.00 -2.04 -2.94
N TRP A 18 -10.25 -2.80 -3.74
CA TRP A 18 -8.86 -2.51 -4.06
C TRP A 18 -8.76 -1.34 -5.03
N ARG A 19 -7.91 -0.37 -4.71
CA ARG A 19 -7.69 0.84 -5.50
C ARG A 19 -6.22 1.09 -5.69
N ASP A 20 -5.86 1.68 -6.82
CA ASP A 20 -4.51 2.19 -7.03
C ASP A 20 -4.32 3.49 -6.23
N SER A 21 -3.14 3.64 -5.67
CA SER A 21 -2.68 4.84 -4.98
C SER A 21 -1.76 5.66 -5.87
N ALA A 22 -1.80 6.97 -5.66
CA ALA A 22 -0.80 7.91 -6.19
C ALA A 22 0.53 7.88 -5.41
N GLY A 23 0.54 7.32 -4.20
CA GLY A 23 1.72 7.22 -3.34
C GLY A 23 2.07 5.78 -2.98
N GLU A 24 3.34 5.55 -2.64
CA GLU A 24 3.83 4.25 -2.18
C GLU A 24 4.48 4.37 -0.81
N HIS A 25 4.39 3.30 -0.02
CA HIS A 25 5.13 3.15 1.22
C HIS A 25 6.02 1.88 1.15
N PRO A 26 7.34 1.98 1.40
CA PRO A 26 8.21 0.82 1.42
C PRO A 26 7.87 -0.08 2.61
N VAL A 27 7.89 -1.39 2.39
CA VAL A 27 7.78 -2.39 3.46
C VAL A 27 9.15 -2.98 3.71
N THR A 28 9.59 -2.93 4.96
CA THR A 28 10.93 -3.34 5.38
C THR A 28 10.87 -4.55 6.29
N GLU A 29 11.77 -5.51 6.09
CA GLU A 29 11.95 -6.66 6.95
C GLU A 29 12.57 -6.22 8.29
N PRO A 30 11.92 -6.46 9.44
CA PRO A 30 12.41 -5.98 10.72
C PRO A 30 13.73 -6.60 11.17
N ALA A 31 14.02 -7.83 10.75
CA ALA A 31 15.20 -8.57 11.18
C ALA A 31 16.49 -8.16 10.45
N THR A 32 16.38 -7.78 9.18
CA THR A 32 17.51 -7.51 8.29
C THR A 32 17.61 -6.04 7.89
N GLY A 33 16.48 -5.31 7.93
CA GLY A 33 16.36 -3.98 7.36
C GLY A 33 16.18 -3.99 5.84
N ASP A 34 16.07 -5.15 5.21
CA ASP A 34 15.93 -5.26 3.76
C ASP A 34 14.52 -4.88 3.29
N ARG A 35 14.41 -4.39 2.05
CA ARG A 35 13.11 -4.04 1.47
C ARG A 35 12.40 -5.29 0.95
N LEU A 36 11.20 -5.53 1.46
CA LEU A 36 10.31 -6.62 1.03
C LEU A 36 9.45 -6.22 -0.19
N GLY A 37 9.10 -4.93 -0.31
CA GLY A 37 8.27 -4.42 -1.40
C GLY A 37 7.76 -3.00 -1.16
N SER A 38 6.64 -2.64 -1.78
CA SER A 38 5.85 -1.45 -1.46
C SER A 38 4.36 -1.72 -1.51
N VAL A 39 3.61 -0.90 -0.76
CA VAL A 39 2.14 -0.87 -0.77
C VAL A 39 1.65 0.53 -1.14
N GLY A 40 0.39 0.66 -1.53
CA GLY A 40 -0.22 1.97 -1.80
C GLY A 40 -0.41 2.77 -0.51
N LEU A 41 -0.06 4.06 -0.55
CA LEU A 41 -0.23 5.00 0.56
C LEU A 41 -1.45 5.89 0.30
N ALA A 42 -2.47 5.84 1.15
CA ALA A 42 -3.66 6.65 0.98
C ALA A 42 -3.37 8.16 1.09
N THR A 43 -4.02 8.97 0.26
CA THR A 43 -3.96 10.43 0.40
C THR A 43 -4.91 10.92 1.49
N ALA A 44 -4.75 12.18 1.93
CA ALA A 44 -5.70 12.78 2.86
C ALA A 44 -7.15 12.80 2.31
N GLY A 45 -7.30 12.97 0.99
CA GLY A 45 -8.61 12.91 0.32
C GLY A 45 -9.24 11.52 0.34
N ASP A 46 -8.43 10.46 0.21
CA ASP A 46 -8.91 9.08 0.34
C ASP A 46 -9.39 8.78 1.75
N VAL A 47 -8.68 9.27 2.77
CA VAL A 47 -9.07 9.15 4.18
C VAL A 47 -10.37 9.90 4.45
N ALA A 48 -10.50 11.15 3.97
CA ALA A 48 -11.72 11.93 4.12
C ALA A 48 -12.94 11.25 3.46
N ARG A 49 -12.77 10.68 2.27
CA ARG A 49 -13.81 9.91 1.57
C ARG A 49 -14.24 8.68 2.38
N ALA A 50 -13.28 7.94 2.93
CA ALA A 50 -13.56 6.74 3.72
C ALA A 50 -14.31 7.09 5.03
N ALA A 51 -13.96 8.20 5.67
CA ALA A 51 -14.59 8.66 6.90
C ALA A 51 -16.02 9.19 6.72
N ALA A 52 -16.40 9.57 5.49
CA ALA A 52 -17.72 10.10 5.17
C ALA A 52 -18.78 9.02 4.87
N ARG A 53 -18.47 7.73 5.11
CA ARG A 53 -19.34 6.58 4.84
C ARG A 53 -19.90 5.95 6.11
#